data_AF-A0ABD3HQL8-F1
#
_entry.id   AF-A0ABD3HQL8-F1
#
_cell.length_a   1.000
_cell.length_b   1.000
_cell.length_c   1.000
_cell.angle_alpha   90.00
_cell.angle_beta   90.00
_cell.angle_gamma   90.00
#
_symmetry.space_group_name_H-M   'P 1'
#
loop_
_entity.id
_entity.type
_entity.pdbx_description
1 polymer ?
#
loop_
_entity_poly.entity_id
_entity_poly.type
_entity_poly.pdbx_seq_one_letter_code
_entity_poly.pdbx_strand_id
1 'polypeptide(L)'
;MDVEGFVRAWTALRSKTKQLQYADVHKLSTLDQLKRSLENLTANQTDSSDVSEQVRQLTLEVTRLEVWSEHRMRIWSRERYLQKGDTKSAFFLRRFKTMRSRNTLRTLVSDQGVRLSTEPEIVWEVHSYFSRVFSQPAVVMDSHTLDDFLSVQSGKLSPQQSAFMDDVPSYREFSDILLSSPNGRAPGWDGFNTDAISKIWSFIGQDYSAVMIHCWKNGSFPTGFLDGVIAFVSKQPGAEVLKDLRPITLLTSVYKIFAKVIASRLALILPTLVPAQQQWFTSRRYVHQNVLAFSFVHEALKRERRLASFLMVDFAKAFDSLRHDYILRSLQTLGFSAFFVTLISSLLQGAGSLGFCG
;
A
#
# COMPACT_ATOMS: atom_id res chain seq x y z
N MET A 1 17.64 20.98 6.69
CA MET A 1 18.16 19.65 7.06
C MET A 1 19.09 19.24 5.96
N ASP A 2 20.37 19.12 6.28
CA ASP A 2 21.43 18.63 5.39
C ASP A 2 21.25 17.12 5.11
N VAL A 3 21.98 16.59 4.12
CA VAL A 3 21.89 15.18 3.70
C VAL A 3 22.24 14.25 4.86
N GLU A 4 23.26 14.57 5.65
CA GLU A 4 23.63 13.78 6.84
C GLU A 4 22.57 13.84 7.95
N GLY A 5 21.97 15.00 8.20
CA GLY A 5 20.85 15.14 9.13
C GLY A 5 19.67 14.30 8.68
N PHE A 6 19.33 14.33 7.38
CA PHE A 6 18.25 13.53 6.80
C PHE A 6 18.50 12.03 6.92
N VAL A 7 19.70 11.55 6.57
CA VAL A 7 20.06 10.13 6.73
C VAL A 7 19.98 9.73 8.21
N ARG A 8 20.42 10.59 9.13
CA ARG A 8 20.29 10.37 10.58
C ARG A 8 18.82 10.31 11.03
N ALA A 9 17.96 11.19 10.55
CA ALA A 9 16.54 11.15 10.89
C ALA A 9 15.81 9.96 10.27
N TRP A 10 16.11 9.59 9.02
CA TRP A 10 15.54 8.41 8.38
C TRP A 10 16.01 7.12 9.06
N THR A 11 17.29 7.02 9.39
CA THR A 11 17.82 5.86 10.13
C THR A 11 17.29 5.82 11.56
N ALA A 12 17.14 6.97 12.24
CA ALA A 12 16.49 7.04 13.54
C ALA A 12 15.02 6.67 13.46
N LEU A 13 14.29 7.11 12.43
CA LEU A 13 12.90 6.74 12.20
C LEU A 13 12.77 5.25 11.94
N ARG A 14 13.62 4.70 11.06
CA ARG A 14 13.69 3.27 10.73
C ARG A 14 14.10 2.44 11.94
N SER A 15 14.98 2.96 12.79
CA SER A 15 15.40 2.34 14.05
C SER A 15 14.27 2.37 15.07
N LYS A 16 13.58 3.50 15.26
CA LYS A 16 12.39 3.61 16.12
C LYS A 16 11.30 2.65 15.65
N THR A 17 10.99 2.59 14.35
CA THR A 17 9.99 1.65 13.81
C THR A 17 10.44 0.20 13.91
N LYS A 18 11.71 -0.12 13.63
CA LYS A 18 12.26 -1.46 13.88
C LYS A 18 12.23 -1.82 15.36
N GLN A 19 12.62 -0.93 16.27
CA GLN A 19 12.58 -1.18 17.72
C GLN A 19 11.16 -1.46 18.17
N LEU A 20 10.17 -0.73 17.66
CA LEU A 20 8.77 -1.03 17.89
C LEU A 20 8.38 -2.42 17.33
N GLN A 21 8.80 -2.79 16.12
CA GLN A 21 8.56 -4.13 15.53
C GLN A 21 9.32 -5.28 16.22
N TYR A 22 10.57 -5.08 16.65
CA TYR A 22 11.41 -6.08 17.31
C TYR A 22 10.98 -6.27 18.74
N ALA A 23 10.60 -5.18 19.43
CA ALA A 23 9.88 -5.26 20.68
C ALA A 23 8.62 -6.13 20.48
N ASP A 24 7.91 -6.02 19.37
CA ASP A 24 6.71 -6.82 19.09
C ASP A 24 6.95 -8.34 18.88
N VAL A 25 8.11 -8.76 18.36
CA VAL A 25 8.46 -10.20 18.25
C VAL A 25 8.98 -10.73 19.57
N HIS A 26 9.88 -10.00 20.24
CA HIS A 26 10.37 -10.37 21.56
C HIS A 26 9.22 -10.46 22.56
N LYS A 27 8.30 -9.49 22.58
CA LYS A 27 7.12 -9.47 23.45
C LYS A 27 6.29 -10.75 23.42
N LEU A 28 6.24 -11.51 22.31
CA LEU A 28 5.52 -12.79 22.28
C LEU A 28 6.28 -13.89 23.01
N SER A 29 7.59 -14.04 22.74
CA SER A 29 8.43 -14.98 23.50
C SER A 29 8.55 -14.60 24.97
N THR A 30 8.62 -13.29 25.25
CA THR A 30 8.70 -12.74 26.60
C THR A 30 7.36 -12.92 27.32
N LEU A 31 6.21 -12.80 26.64
CA LEU A 31 4.90 -13.09 27.22
C LEU A 31 4.78 -14.56 27.64
N ASP A 32 5.26 -15.51 26.83
CA ASP A 32 5.24 -16.93 27.21
C ASP A 32 6.18 -17.21 28.39
N GLN A 33 7.35 -16.56 28.45
CA GLN A 33 8.28 -16.65 29.57
C GLN A 33 7.71 -16.03 30.85
N LEU A 34 7.14 -14.82 30.77
CA LEU A 34 6.55 -14.11 31.91
C LEU A 34 5.34 -14.85 32.48
N LYS A 35 4.53 -15.49 31.62
CA LYS A 35 3.42 -16.35 32.07
C LYS A 35 3.90 -17.55 32.87
N ARG A 36 4.95 -18.24 32.40
CA ARG A 36 5.57 -19.36 33.13
C ARG A 36 6.15 -18.89 34.47
N SER A 37 6.80 -17.72 34.50
CA SER A 37 7.32 -17.14 35.74
C SER A 37 6.19 -16.78 36.73
N LEU A 38 5.08 -16.21 36.24
CA LEU A 38 3.89 -15.92 37.04
C LEU A 38 3.25 -17.20 37.61
N GLU A 39 3.10 -18.24 36.78
CA GLU A 39 2.59 -19.56 37.19
C GLU A 39 3.47 -20.20 38.28
N ASN A 40 4.79 -20.13 38.11
CA ASN A 40 5.73 -20.65 39.11
C ASN A 40 5.68 -19.88 40.44
N LEU A 41 5.57 -18.54 40.40
CA LEU A 41 5.49 -17.71 41.61
C LEU A 41 4.15 -17.87 42.34
N THR A 42 3.06 -18.06 41.61
CA THR A 42 1.71 -18.30 42.17
C THR A 42 1.53 -19.72 42.70
N ALA A 43 2.23 -20.71 42.14
CA ALA A 43 2.24 -22.08 42.64
C ALA A 43 3.04 -22.26 43.94
N ASN A 44 4.09 -21.46 44.15
CA ASN A 44 5.03 -21.59 45.27
C ASN A 44 4.62 -20.83 46.55
N GLN A 45 3.31 -20.65 46.80
CA GLN A 45 2.68 -19.95 47.93
C GLN A 45 3.63 -19.54 49.06
N THR A 46 4.20 -18.33 48.96
CA THR A 46 5.07 -17.74 49.99
C THR A 46 4.52 -16.35 50.32
N ASP A 47 3.93 -16.22 51.51
CA ASP A 47 3.34 -14.98 52.05
C ASP A 47 4.45 -13.99 52.48
N SER A 48 5.19 -13.47 51.50
CA SER A 48 6.12 -12.36 51.67
C SER A 48 5.56 -11.13 50.93
N SER A 49 5.60 -9.96 51.58
CA SER A 49 5.14 -8.70 50.97
C SER A 49 5.89 -8.36 49.68
N ASP A 50 7.15 -8.80 49.56
CA ASP A 50 7.99 -8.59 48.37
C ASP A 50 7.54 -9.48 47.19
N VAL A 51 7.14 -10.74 47.47
CA VAL A 51 6.62 -11.66 46.47
C VAL A 51 5.27 -11.18 45.94
N SER A 52 4.39 -10.65 46.82
CA SER A 52 3.10 -10.09 46.40
C SER A 52 3.25 -8.87 45.48
N GLU A 53 4.26 -8.02 45.71
CA GLU A 53 4.54 -6.87 44.86
C GLU A 53 5.14 -7.31 43.51
N GLN A 54 6.04 -8.30 43.50
CA GLN A 54 6.57 -8.88 42.26
C GLN A 54 5.48 -9.54 41.41
N VAL A 55 4.57 -10.30 42.03
CA VAL A 55 3.41 -10.88 41.33
C VAL A 55 2.53 -9.79 40.74
N ARG A 56 2.30 -8.68 41.46
CA ARG A 56 1.51 -7.55 40.97
C ARG A 56 2.17 -6.89 39.74
N GLN A 57 3.47 -6.64 39.79
CA GLN A 57 4.23 -6.04 38.67
C GLN A 57 4.21 -6.95 37.43
N LEU A 58 4.50 -8.25 37.62
CA LEU A 58 4.45 -9.24 36.55
C LEU A 58 3.04 -9.37 35.95
N THR A 59 2.00 -9.34 36.79
CA THR A 59 0.59 -9.39 36.33
C THR A 59 0.25 -8.18 35.44
N LEU A 60 0.69 -6.99 35.83
CA LEU A 60 0.50 -5.77 35.03
C LEU A 60 1.22 -5.86 33.69
N GLU A 61 2.45 -6.37 33.67
CA GLU A 61 3.23 -6.52 32.46
C GLU A 61 2.65 -7.58 31.51
N VAL A 62 2.25 -8.74 32.03
CA VAL A 62 1.54 -9.78 31.26
C VAL A 62 0.24 -9.22 30.67
N THR A 63 -0.56 -8.52 31.47
CA THR A 63 -1.84 -7.92 31.00
C THR A 63 -1.59 -6.93 29.86
N ARG A 64 -0.57 -6.07 29.97
CA ARG A 64 -0.19 -5.12 28.90
C ARG A 64 0.19 -5.84 27.62
N LEU A 65 1.00 -6.90 27.71
CA LEU A 65 1.42 -7.69 26.54
C LEU A 65 0.27 -8.50 25.93
N GLU A 66 -0.69 -8.95 26.73
CA GLU A 66 -1.90 -9.63 26.26
C GLU A 66 -2.81 -8.70 25.46
N VAL A 67 -3.10 -7.51 25.99
CA VAL A 67 -3.86 -6.46 25.27
C VAL A 67 -3.18 -6.11 23.95
N TRP A 68 -1.85 -6.01 23.94
CA TRP A 68 -1.08 -5.78 22.73
C TRP A 68 -1.18 -6.96 21.73
N SER A 69 -1.03 -8.19 22.19
CA SER A 69 -1.17 -9.42 21.38
C SER A 69 -2.56 -9.52 20.74
N GLU A 70 -3.60 -9.16 21.48
CA GLU A 70 -4.97 -9.08 20.99
C GLU A 70 -5.15 -8.01 19.92
N HIS A 71 -4.57 -6.82 20.12
CA HIS A 71 -4.63 -5.76 19.14
C HIS A 71 -3.98 -6.17 17.81
N ARG A 72 -2.79 -6.79 17.88
CA ARG A 72 -2.09 -7.33 16.71
C ARG A 72 -2.94 -8.38 16.00
N MET A 73 -3.47 -9.33 16.76
CA MET A 73 -4.38 -10.35 16.26
C MET A 73 -5.53 -9.69 15.50
N ARG A 74 -6.29 -8.77 16.13
CA ARG A 74 -7.44 -8.05 15.54
C ARG A 74 -7.14 -7.43 14.17
N ILE A 75 -5.97 -6.80 14.02
CA ILE A 75 -5.55 -6.23 12.73
C ILE A 75 -5.42 -7.32 11.66
N TRP A 76 -4.92 -8.50 12.02
CA TRP A 76 -4.62 -9.59 11.09
C TRP A 76 -5.84 -10.45 10.73
N SER A 77 -6.85 -10.58 11.60
CA SER A 77 -8.08 -11.33 11.25
C SER A 77 -9.06 -10.56 10.37
N ARG A 78 -8.93 -9.22 10.32
CA ARG A 78 -9.83 -8.30 9.58
C ARG A 78 -11.31 -8.37 10.03
N GLU A 79 -11.58 -8.82 11.25
CA GLU A 79 -12.94 -8.89 11.78
C GLU A 79 -13.46 -7.50 12.15
N ARG A 80 -14.66 -7.12 11.67
CA ARG A 80 -15.24 -5.78 11.86
C ARG A 80 -16.32 -5.73 12.95
N TYR A 81 -16.96 -6.85 13.23
CA TYR A 81 -18.05 -6.94 14.18
C TYR A 81 -17.54 -7.58 15.47
N LEU A 82 -17.21 -6.75 16.44
CA LEU A 82 -16.93 -7.18 17.80
C LEU A 82 -18.12 -6.77 18.67
N GLN A 83 -18.79 -7.76 19.27
CA GLN A 83 -19.48 -7.49 20.51
C GLN A 83 -18.41 -7.17 21.56
N LYS A 84 -18.62 -6.10 22.35
CA LYS A 84 -17.70 -5.71 23.42
C LYS A 84 -17.49 -6.91 24.36
N GLY A 85 -16.28 -7.45 24.42
CA GLY A 85 -15.93 -8.49 25.41
C GLY A 85 -14.98 -9.59 24.94
N ASP A 86 -14.82 -9.82 23.64
CA ASP A 86 -14.03 -10.98 23.18
C ASP A 86 -12.51 -10.68 23.16
N THR A 87 -11.87 -11.05 24.25
CA THR A 87 -10.44 -11.43 24.34
C THR A 87 -10.20 -12.74 23.58
N LYS A 88 -8.95 -13.02 23.16
CA LYS A 88 -8.47 -14.15 22.29
C LYS A 88 -9.40 -15.38 22.13
N SER A 89 -10.53 -15.25 21.44
CA SER A 89 -11.50 -16.35 21.38
C SER A 89 -11.01 -17.49 20.49
N ALA A 90 -11.44 -18.72 20.76
CA ALA A 90 -11.15 -19.87 19.90
C ALA A 90 -11.62 -19.61 18.45
N PHE A 91 -12.72 -18.85 18.30
CA PHE A 91 -13.19 -18.34 17.01
C PHE A 91 -12.14 -17.48 16.32
N PHE A 92 -11.55 -16.51 17.02
CA PHE A 92 -10.50 -15.65 16.51
C PHE A 92 -9.27 -16.45 16.05
N LEU A 93 -8.79 -17.35 16.90
CA LEU A 93 -7.62 -18.18 16.61
C LEU A 93 -7.88 -19.11 15.42
N ARG A 94 -9.08 -19.70 15.34
CA ARG A 94 -9.48 -20.54 14.19
C ARG A 94 -9.57 -19.69 12.92
N ARG A 95 -10.17 -18.50 12.98
CA ARG A 95 -10.26 -17.55 11.86
C ARG A 95 -8.87 -17.14 11.36
N PHE A 96 -7.97 -16.77 12.27
CA PHE A 96 -6.59 -16.43 11.97
C PHE A 96 -5.83 -17.60 11.32
N LYS A 97 -5.91 -18.81 11.92
CA LYS A 97 -5.28 -20.01 11.35
C LYS A 97 -5.83 -20.34 9.95
N THR A 98 -7.15 -20.21 9.75
CA THR A 98 -7.79 -20.41 8.45
C THR A 98 -7.34 -19.38 7.42
N MET A 99 -7.26 -18.09 7.78
CA MET A 99 -6.76 -17.04 6.88
C MET A 99 -5.29 -17.24 6.52
N ARG A 100 -4.45 -17.57 7.51
CA ARG A 100 -3.04 -17.88 7.28
C ARG A 100 -2.89 -19.09 6.36
N SER A 101 -3.61 -20.18 6.63
CA SER A 101 -3.56 -21.36 5.77
C SER A 101 -4.09 -21.13 4.35
N ARG A 102 -5.04 -20.20 4.16
CA ARG A 102 -5.58 -19.86 2.84
C ARG A 102 -4.67 -18.93 2.04
N ASN A 103 -3.94 -18.05 2.72
CA ASN A 103 -3.13 -17.03 2.07
C ASN A 103 -1.65 -17.41 1.95
N THR A 104 -1.18 -18.40 2.71
CA THR A 104 0.18 -18.92 2.58
C THR A 104 0.28 -19.85 1.38
N LEU A 105 1.14 -19.48 0.45
CA LEU A 105 1.42 -20.25 -0.74
C LEU A 105 2.36 -21.41 -0.39
N ARG A 106 1.78 -22.59 -0.13
CA ARG A 106 2.53 -23.78 0.30
C ARG A 106 3.07 -24.61 -0.84
N THR A 107 2.35 -24.63 -1.95
CA THR A 107 2.73 -25.38 -3.14
C THR A 107 2.40 -24.57 -4.38
N LEU A 108 3.27 -24.64 -5.37
CA LEU A 108 3.12 -23.98 -6.66
C LEU A 108 3.25 -25.03 -7.76
N VAL A 109 2.43 -24.97 -8.80
CA VAL A 109 2.61 -25.76 -10.01
C VAL A 109 3.18 -24.83 -11.07
N SER A 110 4.38 -25.17 -11.56
CA SER A 110 5.06 -24.42 -12.61
C SER A 110 4.32 -24.54 -13.94
N ASP A 111 4.69 -23.70 -14.92
CA ASP A 111 4.14 -23.78 -16.28
C ASP A 111 4.43 -25.13 -16.96
N GLN A 112 5.43 -25.88 -16.48
CA GLN A 112 5.79 -27.23 -16.94
C GLN A 112 5.03 -28.36 -16.23
N GLY A 113 4.10 -28.02 -15.31
CA GLY A 113 3.33 -28.99 -14.54
C GLY A 113 4.07 -29.58 -13.34
N VAL A 114 5.25 -29.06 -12.99
CA VAL A 114 6.03 -29.54 -11.82
C VAL A 114 5.51 -28.88 -10.56
N ARG A 115 5.22 -29.68 -9.53
CA ARG A 115 4.77 -29.19 -8.22
C ARG A 115 5.98 -28.86 -7.34
N LEU A 116 6.15 -27.57 -7.06
CA LEU A 116 7.13 -27.01 -6.13
C LEU A 116 6.52 -26.91 -4.74
N SER A 117 7.28 -27.29 -3.71
CA SER A 117 6.84 -27.27 -2.31
C SER A 117 7.85 -26.65 -1.35
N THR A 118 9.07 -26.33 -1.81
CA THR A 118 10.07 -25.68 -0.98
C THR A 118 10.03 -24.16 -1.19
N GLU A 119 10.23 -23.41 -0.11
CA GLU A 119 10.25 -21.94 -0.13
C GLU A 119 11.25 -21.35 -1.15
N PRO A 120 12.52 -21.80 -1.25
CA PRO A 120 13.45 -21.22 -2.22
C PRO A 120 13.06 -21.48 -3.68
N GLU A 121 12.53 -22.67 -4.01
CA GLU A 121 12.05 -22.98 -5.36
C GLU A 121 10.85 -22.12 -5.75
N ILE A 122 9.90 -21.95 -4.82
CA ILE A 122 8.72 -21.11 -5.01
C ILE A 122 9.14 -19.66 -5.25
N VAL A 123 10.02 -19.13 -4.41
CA VAL A 123 10.52 -17.74 -4.54
C VAL A 123 11.21 -17.53 -5.88
N TRP A 124 12.04 -18.48 -6.31
CA TRP A 124 12.72 -18.41 -7.59
C TRP A 124 11.75 -18.44 -8.78
N GLU A 125 10.79 -19.36 -8.77
CA GLU A 125 9.80 -19.50 -9.85
C GLU A 125 8.92 -18.25 -9.94
N VAL A 126 8.47 -17.74 -8.79
CA VAL A 126 7.71 -16.48 -8.70
C VAL A 126 8.52 -15.32 -9.29
N HIS A 127 9.77 -15.16 -8.84
CA HIS A 127 10.65 -14.10 -9.35
C HIS A 127 10.83 -14.22 -10.86
N SER A 128 11.22 -15.39 -11.34
CA SER A 128 11.44 -15.65 -12.77
C SER A 128 10.20 -15.36 -13.62
N TYR A 129 9.03 -15.86 -13.21
CA TYR A 129 7.78 -15.63 -13.92
C TYR A 129 7.39 -14.15 -13.96
N PHE A 130 7.37 -13.46 -12.82
CA PHE A 130 6.96 -12.06 -12.78
C PHE A 130 8.00 -11.13 -13.41
N SER A 131 9.30 -11.42 -13.30
CA SER A 131 10.33 -10.72 -14.06
C SER A 131 10.05 -10.81 -15.56
N ARG A 132 9.67 -11.98 -16.09
CA ARG A 132 9.27 -12.12 -17.50
C ARG A 132 7.98 -11.35 -17.82
N VAL A 133 6.96 -11.44 -16.97
CA VAL A 133 5.66 -10.77 -17.20
C VAL A 133 5.79 -9.25 -17.19
N PHE A 134 6.65 -8.70 -16.33
CA PHE A 134 6.89 -7.25 -16.23
C PHE A 134 8.02 -6.76 -17.15
N SER A 135 8.81 -7.66 -17.75
CA SER A 135 9.74 -7.31 -18.81
C SER A 135 8.95 -7.10 -20.11
N GLN A 136 8.59 -5.85 -20.38
CA GLN A 136 7.86 -5.50 -21.61
C GLN A 136 8.70 -5.83 -22.85
N PRO A 137 8.14 -6.46 -23.91
CA PRO A 137 8.76 -6.39 -25.23
C PRO A 137 8.69 -4.95 -25.72
N ALA A 138 9.85 -4.38 -26.06
CA ALA A 138 9.97 -3.03 -26.56
C ALA A 138 9.25 -2.89 -27.91
N VAL A 139 7.96 -2.56 -27.91
CA VAL A 139 7.38 -1.90 -29.08
C VAL A 139 8.01 -0.51 -29.10
N VAL A 140 8.99 -0.34 -29.98
CA VAL A 140 9.57 0.97 -30.28
C VAL A 140 8.47 1.75 -31.01
N MET A 141 7.62 2.44 -30.25
CA MET A 141 6.86 3.55 -30.82
C MET A 141 7.85 4.64 -31.19
N ASP A 142 7.78 5.09 -32.44
CA ASP A 142 8.51 6.26 -32.88
C ASP A 142 8.08 7.47 -32.03
N SER A 143 9.06 8.26 -31.56
CA SER A 143 8.82 9.42 -30.69
C SER A 143 7.83 10.39 -31.31
N HIS A 144 7.86 10.55 -32.63
CA HIS A 144 6.97 11.45 -33.36
C HIS A 144 5.50 11.07 -33.24
N THR A 145 5.18 9.77 -33.36
CA THR A 145 3.79 9.29 -33.24
C THR A 145 3.19 9.48 -31.85
N LEU A 146 4.02 9.43 -30.81
CA LEU A 146 3.59 9.66 -29.44
C LEU A 146 3.30 11.14 -29.19
N ASP A 147 4.18 12.03 -29.65
CA ASP A 147 4.02 13.46 -29.48
C ASP A 147 2.78 13.97 -30.25
N ASP A 148 2.52 13.44 -31.45
CA ASP A 148 1.30 13.69 -32.22
C ASP A 148 0.04 13.25 -31.47
N PHE A 149 0.03 12.04 -30.88
CA PHE A 149 -1.11 11.56 -30.10
C PHE A 149 -1.37 12.42 -28.85
N LEU A 150 -0.31 12.83 -28.16
CA LEU A 150 -0.42 13.67 -26.97
C LEU A 150 -0.85 15.10 -27.31
N SER A 151 -0.54 15.60 -28.52
CA SER A 151 -0.95 16.94 -28.98
C SER A 151 -2.47 17.12 -29.11
N VAL A 152 -3.21 16.02 -29.28
CA VAL A 152 -4.69 16.02 -29.40
C VAL A 152 -5.37 16.17 -28.03
N GLN A 153 -4.64 16.06 -26.92
CA GLN A 153 -5.22 16.15 -25.58
C GLN A 153 -5.71 17.57 -25.25
N SER A 154 -6.87 17.62 -24.59
CA SER A 154 -7.76 18.78 -24.59
C SER A 154 -7.50 19.79 -23.46
N GLY A 155 -6.45 19.63 -22.66
CA GLY A 155 -6.17 20.51 -21.52
C GLY A 155 -4.70 20.63 -21.19
N LYS A 156 -4.26 21.86 -20.90
CA LYS A 156 -2.94 22.16 -20.30
C LYS A 156 -3.13 22.85 -18.96
N LEU A 157 -2.21 22.61 -18.05
CA LEU A 157 -2.15 23.28 -16.76
C LEU A 157 -1.96 24.78 -16.95
N SER A 158 -2.69 25.57 -16.17
CA SER A 158 -2.35 26.98 -16.01
C SER A 158 -1.06 27.13 -15.20
N PRO A 159 -0.33 28.25 -15.31
CA PRO A 159 0.85 28.51 -14.49
C PRO A 159 0.58 28.40 -12.99
N GLN A 160 -0.60 28.83 -12.54
CA GLN A 160 -1.01 28.72 -11.13
C GLN A 160 -1.23 27.26 -10.70
N GLN A 161 -1.84 26.44 -11.57
CA GLN A 161 -2.04 25.01 -11.28
C GLN A 161 -0.70 24.26 -11.26
N SER A 162 0.23 24.58 -12.18
CA SER A 162 1.58 24.00 -12.14
C SER A 162 2.31 24.40 -10.86
N ALA A 163 2.28 25.68 -10.48
CA ALA A 163 2.90 26.14 -9.23
C ALA A 163 2.29 25.47 -7.99
N PHE A 164 0.96 25.25 -7.98
CA PHE A 164 0.29 24.50 -6.92
C PHE A 164 0.75 23.03 -6.83
N MET A 165 1.03 22.39 -7.97
CA MET A 165 1.58 21.03 -7.98
C MET A 165 3.02 20.97 -7.47
N ASP A 166 3.78 22.05 -7.60
CA ASP A 166 5.17 22.12 -7.15
C ASP A 166 5.31 22.52 -5.67
N ASP A 167 4.29 23.18 -5.10
CA ASP A 167 4.33 23.71 -3.74
C ASP A 167 4.65 22.62 -2.69
N VAL A 168 5.45 22.96 -1.68
CA VAL A 168 5.93 21.97 -0.72
C VAL A 168 4.77 21.56 0.21
N PRO A 169 4.45 20.26 0.35
CA PRO A 169 3.37 19.84 1.23
C PRO A 169 3.61 20.21 2.68
N SER A 170 2.54 20.63 3.35
CA SER A 170 2.60 21.05 4.75
C SER A 170 2.39 19.87 5.71
N TYR A 171 2.82 20.02 6.97
CA TYR A 171 2.50 19.08 8.05
C TYR A 171 0.99 18.79 8.13
N ARG A 172 0.18 19.84 7.95
CA ARG A 172 -1.29 19.75 7.99
C ARG A 172 -1.83 18.92 6.83
N GLU A 173 -1.27 19.09 5.64
CA GLU A 173 -1.67 18.28 4.48
C GLU A 173 -1.39 16.80 4.72
N PHE A 174 -0.24 16.45 5.30
CA PHE A 174 0.05 15.06 5.68
C PHE A 174 -0.92 14.54 6.75
N SER A 175 -1.23 15.34 7.77
CA SER A 175 -2.16 14.93 8.82
C SER A 175 -3.59 14.73 8.29
N ASP A 176 -4.04 15.60 7.39
CA ASP A 176 -5.38 15.52 6.79
C ASP A 176 -5.51 14.27 5.91
N ILE A 177 -4.45 13.92 5.16
CA ILE A 177 -4.37 12.67 4.39
C ILE A 177 -4.38 11.45 5.30
N LEU A 178 -3.66 11.51 6.42
CA LEU A 178 -3.61 10.42 7.39
C LEU A 178 -4.98 10.19 8.04
N LEU A 179 -5.68 11.25 8.43
CA LEU A 179 -7.00 11.19 9.07
C LEU A 179 -8.12 10.79 8.10
N SER A 180 -8.00 11.14 6.81
CA SER A 180 -8.95 10.75 5.77
C SER A 180 -8.67 9.36 5.18
N SER A 181 -7.55 8.74 5.54
CA SER A 181 -7.19 7.41 5.05
C SER A 181 -8.10 6.33 5.65
N PRO A 182 -8.57 5.36 4.83
CA PRO A 182 -9.48 4.33 5.30
C PRO A 182 -8.79 3.36 6.27
N ASN A 183 -9.49 3.03 7.36
CA ASN A 183 -8.99 2.10 8.36
C ASN A 183 -8.92 0.63 7.88
N GLY A 184 -8.04 -0.16 8.48
CA GLY A 184 -7.89 -1.60 8.29
C GLY A 184 -7.07 -2.00 7.06
N ARG A 185 -6.26 -1.07 6.52
CA ARG A 185 -5.36 -1.35 5.40
C ARG A 185 -4.15 -2.18 5.85
N ALA A 186 -3.66 -3.01 4.94
CA ALA A 186 -2.49 -3.85 5.21
C ALA A 186 -1.22 -2.98 5.35
N PRO A 187 -0.34 -3.26 6.32
CA PRO A 187 0.92 -2.57 6.48
C PRO A 187 1.92 -2.95 5.38
N GLY A 188 3.00 -2.18 5.24
CA GLY A 188 4.16 -2.57 4.43
C GLY A 188 5.10 -3.50 5.20
N TRP A 189 6.36 -3.62 4.74
CA TRP A 189 7.41 -4.36 5.46
C TRP A 189 7.66 -3.82 6.88
N ASP A 190 7.36 -2.55 7.10
CA ASP A 190 7.47 -1.82 8.37
C ASP A 190 6.38 -2.19 9.38
N GLY A 191 5.37 -2.98 9.00
CA GLY A 191 4.33 -3.47 9.93
C GLY A 191 3.35 -2.41 10.43
N PHE A 192 3.54 -1.14 10.07
CA PHE A 192 2.65 -0.05 10.43
C PHE A 192 1.69 0.27 9.29
N ASN A 193 0.40 0.29 9.59
CA ASN A 193 -0.63 0.82 8.70
C ASN A 193 -0.95 2.28 9.05
N THR A 194 -1.71 2.95 8.20
CA THR A 194 -2.13 4.35 8.38
C THR A 194 -2.81 4.59 9.73
N ASP A 195 -3.57 3.64 10.23
CA ASP A 195 -4.33 3.77 11.47
C ASP A 195 -3.43 3.65 12.71
N ALA A 196 -2.38 2.84 12.63
CA ALA A 196 -1.37 2.79 13.66
C ALA A 196 -0.61 4.12 13.70
N ILE A 197 -0.21 4.62 12.53
CA ILE A 197 0.48 5.91 12.40
C ILE A 197 -0.39 7.07 12.88
N SER A 198 -1.69 7.08 12.61
CA SER A 198 -2.60 8.15 13.07
C SER A 198 -2.68 8.23 14.59
N LYS A 199 -2.68 7.09 15.29
CA LYS A 199 -2.71 7.04 16.76
C LYS A 199 -1.43 7.58 17.41
N ILE A 200 -0.28 7.42 16.76
CA ILE A 200 1.02 7.89 17.28
C ILE A 200 1.52 9.16 16.59
N TRP A 201 0.71 9.79 15.73
CA TRP A 201 1.09 10.94 14.91
C TRP A 201 1.60 12.12 15.75
N SER A 202 1.05 12.32 16.95
CA SER A 202 1.53 13.35 17.89
C SER A 202 3.00 13.17 18.29
N PHE A 203 3.52 11.93 18.25
CA PHE A 203 4.90 11.61 18.60
C PHE A 203 5.83 11.56 17.38
N ILE A 204 5.39 10.96 16.27
CA ILE A 204 6.23 10.72 15.09
C ILE A 204 5.96 11.67 13.91
N GLY A 205 4.89 12.46 13.96
CA GLY A 205 4.40 13.22 12.81
C GLY A 205 5.37 14.27 12.30
N GLN A 206 6.13 14.89 13.20
CA GLN A 206 7.16 15.88 12.85
C GLN A 206 8.30 15.21 12.08
N ASP A 207 8.81 14.08 12.59
CA ASP A 207 9.85 13.28 11.93
C ASP A 207 9.37 12.79 10.54
N TYR A 208 8.13 12.26 10.46
CA TYR A 208 7.51 11.81 9.21
C TYR A 208 7.42 12.94 8.18
N SER A 209 6.91 14.11 8.61
CA SER A 209 6.73 15.26 7.73
C SER A 209 8.07 15.81 7.27
N ALA A 210 9.07 15.89 8.15
CA ALA A 210 10.41 16.35 7.79
C ALA A 210 11.04 15.45 6.71
N VAL A 211 10.92 14.13 6.85
CA VAL A 211 11.39 13.17 5.84
C VAL A 211 10.67 13.37 4.51
N MET A 212 9.34 13.43 4.51
CA MET A 212 8.55 13.60 3.28
C MET A 212 8.81 14.94 2.60
N ILE A 213 8.95 16.03 3.35
CA ILE A 213 9.31 17.35 2.82
C ILE A 213 10.70 17.32 2.20
N HIS A 214 11.67 16.64 2.83
CA HIS A 214 13.00 16.49 2.26
C HIS A 214 12.96 15.68 0.96
N CYS A 215 12.21 14.58 0.92
CA CYS A 215 12.05 13.77 -0.30
C CYS A 215 11.41 14.60 -1.43
N TRP A 216 10.38 15.40 -1.09
CA TRP A 216 9.72 16.29 -2.04
C TRP A 216 10.72 17.29 -2.65
N LYS A 217 11.41 18.07 -1.80
CA LYS A 217 12.33 19.12 -2.24
C LYS A 217 13.48 18.62 -3.10
N ASN A 218 14.00 17.43 -2.80
CA ASN A 218 15.17 16.88 -3.49
C ASN A 218 14.83 15.93 -4.63
N GLY A 219 13.56 15.55 -4.80
CA GLY A 219 13.15 14.56 -5.81
C GLY A 219 13.82 13.20 -5.65
N SER A 220 14.30 12.86 -4.44
CA SER A 220 15.05 11.64 -4.15
C SER A 220 14.53 10.98 -2.88
N PHE A 221 14.65 9.65 -2.82
CA PHE A 221 14.07 8.83 -1.77
C PHE A 221 15.13 7.95 -1.11
N PRO A 222 15.11 7.81 0.22
CA PRO A 222 16.09 6.98 0.92
C PRO A 222 15.77 5.49 0.77
N THR A 223 16.78 4.65 0.92
CA THR A 223 16.64 3.18 0.90
C THR A 223 15.59 2.73 1.92
N GLY A 224 14.67 1.86 1.53
CA GLY A 224 13.55 1.45 2.38
C GLY A 224 12.24 2.22 2.15
N PHE A 225 12.30 3.42 1.57
CA PHE A 225 11.10 4.27 1.44
C PHE A 225 10.14 3.73 0.39
N LEU A 226 10.69 3.41 -0.79
CA LEU A 226 9.95 2.90 -1.95
C LEU A 226 9.81 1.38 -1.92
N ASP A 227 10.41 0.74 -0.93
CA ASP A 227 10.47 -0.71 -0.81
C ASP A 227 9.08 -1.29 -0.49
N GLY A 228 8.69 -2.29 -1.28
CA GLY A 228 7.45 -3.01 -1.12
C GLY A 228 7.65 -4.48 -0.79
N VAL A 229 6.62 -5.08 -0.18
CA VAL A 229 6.51 -6.53 -0.01
C VAL A 229 5.45 -7.05 -0.96
N ILE A 230 5.75 -8.10 -1.72
CA ILE A 230 4.77 -8.71 -2.61
C ILE A 230 3.95 -9.74 -1.81
N ALA A 231 2.64 -9.59 -1.82
CA ALA A 231 1.68 -10.54 -1.29
C ALA A 231 0.78 -11.05 -2.42
N PHE A 232 0.47 -12.35 -2.42
CA PHE A 232 -0.38 -12.96 -3.46
C PHE A 232 -1.84 -13.00 -3.04
N VAL A 233 -2.72 -12.62 -3.96
CA VAL A 233 -4.17 -12.80 -3.82
C VAL A 233 -4.66 -13.72 -4.92
N SER A 234 -5.17 -14.89 -4.53
CA SER A 234 -5.74 -15.86 -5.45
C SER A 234 -7.01 -15.32 -6.10
N LYS A 235 -7.13 -15.49 -7.42
CA LYS A 235 -8.39 -15.21 -8.16
C LYS A 235 -9.51 -16.14 -7.74
N GLN A 236 -9.16 -17.37 -7.38
CA GLN A 236 -10.06 -18.45 -7.00
C GLN A 236 -9.49 -19.24 -5.81
N PRO A 237 -10.33 -19.81 -4.94
CA PRO A 237 -9.86 -20.67 -3.85
C PRO A 237 -9.04 -21.85 -4.38
N GLY A 238 -7.89 -22.12 -3.76
CA GLY A 238 -7.03 -23.25 -4.14
C GLY A 238 -6.21 -23.02 -5.41
N ALA A 239 -5.99 -21.78 -5.84
CA ALA A 239 -5.09 -21.48 -6.97
C ALA A 239 -3.66 -21.95 -6.67
N GLU A 240 -3.18 -22.92 -7.47
CA GLU A 240 -1.81 -23.46 -7.37
C GLU A 240 -0.88 -22.94 -8.48
N VAL A 241 -1.36 -22.15 -9.45
CA VAL A 241 -0.57 -21.65 -10.60
C VAL A 241 -0.43 -20.13 -10.55
N LEU A 242 0.74 -19.59 -10.89
CA LEU A 242 1.06 -18.15 -10.83
C LEU A 242 0.12 -17.26 -11.63
N LYS A 243 -0.39 -17.74 -12.78
CA LYS A 243 -1.35 -17.00 -13.62
C LYS A 243 -2.66 -16.65 -12.91
N ASP A 244 -3.02 -17.44 -11.89
CA ASP A 244 -4.24 -17.28 -11.10
C ASP A 244 -4.01 -16.52 -9.79
N LEU A 245 -2.79 -16.04 -9.59
CA LEU A 245 -2.42 -15.20 -8.46
C LEU A 245 -2.23 -13.76 -8.94
N ARG A 246 -2.75 -12.82 -8.16
CA ARG A 246 -2.49 -11.40 -8.34
C ARG A 246 -1.39 -10.98 -7.38
N PRO A 247 -0.21 -10.55 -7.85
CA PRO A 247 0.77 -9.92 -6.97
C PRO A 247 0.21 -8.57 -6.53
N ILE A 248 0.26 -8.30 -5.23
CA ILE A 248 -0.06 -7.00 -4.65
C ILE A 248 1.16 -6.53 -3.87
N THR A 249 1.68 -5.37 -4.25
CA THR A 249 2.78 -4.73 -3.53
C THR A 249 2.24 -3.97 -2.32
N LEU A 250 2.62 -4.42 -1.13
CA LEU A 250 2.36 -3.79 0.15
C LEU A 250 3.47 -2.78 0.45
N LEU A 251 3.14 -1.50 0.29
CA LEU A 251 4.05 -0.37 0.49
C LEU A 251 3.97 0.17 1.93
N THR A 252 5.03 0.83 2.39
CA THR A 252 5.10 1.45 3.72
C THR A 252 4.02 2.53 3.89
N SER A 253 3.67 2.83 5.14
CA SER A 253 2.69 3.90 5.42
C SER A 253 3.24 5.28 5.01
N VAL A 254 4.54 5.52 5.15
CA VAL A 254 5.20 6.76 4.70
C VAL A 254 5.00 6.96 3.20
N TYR A 255 5.28 5.93 2.38
CA TYR A 255 5.05 5.98 0.95
C TYR A 255 3.58 6.26 0.61
N LYS A 256 2.66 5.53 1.27
CA LYS A 256 1.23 5.67 1.02
C LYS A 256 0.73 7.09 1.29
N ILE A 257 1.19 7.71 2.38
CA ILE A 257 0.85 9.11 2.72
C ILE A 257 1.42 10.04 1.65
N PHE A 258 2.70 9.90 1.30
CA PHE A 258 3.37 10.71 0.29
C PHE A 258 2.68 10.64 -1.09
N ALA A 259 2.46 9.43 -1.60
CA ALA A 259 1.77 9.22 -2.88
C ALA A 259 0.32 9.72 -2.84
N LYS A 260 -0.35 9.63 -1.69
CA LYS A 260 -1.74 10.08 -1.53
C LYS A 260 -1.85 11.61 -1.48
N VAL A 261 -0.83 12.34 -1.02
CA VAL A 261 -0.74 13.80 -1.19
C VAL A 261 -0.74 14.16 -2.67
N ILE A 262 0.18 13.57 -3.45
CA ILE A 262 0.28 13.79 -4.90
C ILE A 262 -1.06 13.48 -5.58
N ALA A 263 -1.63 12.30 -5.30
CA ALA A 263 -2.90 11.90 -5.89
C ALA A 263 -4.06 12.83 -5.52
N SER A 264 -4.08 13.36 -4.30
CA SER A 264 -5.13 14.29 -3.86
C SER A 264 -5.01 15.63 -4.56
N ARG A 265 -3.80 16.15 -4.77
CA ARG A 265 -3.58 17.37 -5.56
C ARG A 265 -3.94 17.17 -7.03
N LEU A 266 -3.49 16.06 -7.63
CA LEU A 266 -3.86 15.68 -9.00
C LEU A 266 -5.39 15.59 -9.17
N ALA A 267 -6.11 15.04 -8.20
CA ALA A 267 -7.56 14.90 -8.27
C ALA A 267 -8.31 16.25 -8.35
N LEU A 268 -7.71 17.34 -7.85
CA LEU A 268 -8.30 18.68 -7.93
C LEU A 268 -8.16 19.30 -9.34
N ILE A 269 -7.07 18.99 -10.03
CA ILE A 269 -6.76 19.54 -11.36
C ILE A 269 -7.22 18.61 -12.51
N LEU A 270 -7.37 17.31 -12.26
CA LEU A 270 -7.74 16.34 -13.29
C LEU A 270 -9.02 16.74 -14.06
N PRO A 271 -10.10 17.27 -13.44
CA PRO A 271 -11.30 17.69 -14.17
C PRO A 271 -11.07 18.75 -15.25
N THR A 272 -10.00 19.56 -15.16
CA THR A 272 -9.64 20.56 -16.18
C THR A 272 -8.74 20.00 -17.27
N LEU A 273 -8.14 18.83 -17.05
CA LEU A 273 -7.20 18.18 -17.99
C LEU A 273 -7.87 17.10 -18.83
N VAL A 274 -8.88 16.40 -18.28
CA VAL A 274 -9.53 15.28 -18.97
C VAL A 274 -10.90 15.68 -19.54
N PRO A 275 -11.25 15.21 -20.76
CA PRO A 275 -12.55 15.46 -21.37
C PRO A 275 -13.72 15.06 -20.47
N ALA A 276 -14.85 15.75 -20.62
CA ALA A 276 -16.06 15.48 -19.84
C ALA A 276 -16.56 14.03 -20.00
N GLN A 277 -16.26 13.39 -21.12
CA GLN A 277 -16.64 12.01 -21.46
C GLN A 277 -15.90 10.97 -20.61
N GLN A 278 -14.73 11.29 -20.05
CA GLN A 278 -13.97 10.37 -19.19
C GLN A 278 -14.58 10.33 -17.78
N GLN A 279 -15.57 9.46 -17.55
CA GLN A 279 -16.29 9.42 -16.26
C GLN A 279 -15.55 8.69 -15.12
N TRP A 280 -14.51 7.92 -15.42
CA TRP A 280 -13.84 7.07 -14.42
C TRP A 280 -12.59 7.75 -13.84
N PHE A 281 -12.36 7.55 -12.53
CA PHE A 281 -11.26 8.13 -11.74
C PHE A 281 -11.20 9.66 -11.62
N THR A 282 -12.21 10.40 -12.08
CA THR A 282 -12.33 11.84 -11.83
C THR A 282 -13.30 12.10 -10.69
N SER A 283 -12.97 13.03 -9.80
CA SER A 283 -13.86 13.40 -8.70
C SER A 283 -15.24 13.82 -9.21
N ARG A 284 -16.29 13.39 -8.52
CA ARG A 284 -17.72 13.70 -8.82
C ARG A 284 -18.26 13.15 -10.15
N ARG A 285 -17.56 12.21 -10.79
CA ARG A 285 -18.07 11.45 -11.95
C ARG A 285 -18.38 10.02 -11.52
N TYR A 286 -19.47 9.45 -12.04
CA TYR A 286 -19.96 8.16 -11.59
C TYR A 286 -20.19 7.20 -12.76
N VAL A 287 -19.90 5.91 -12.55
CA VAL A 287 -20.06 4.87 -13.58
C VAL A 287 -21.49 4.81 -14.14
N HIS A 288 -22.50 5.07 -13.31
CA HIS A 288 -23.90 5.06 -13.74
C HIS A 288 -24.19 6.11 -14.82
N GLN A 289 -23.42 7.20 -14.89
CA GLN A 289 -23.58 8.23 -15.93
C GLN A 289 -23.25 7.67 -17.32
N ASN A 290 -22.26 6.79 -17.44
CA ASN A 290 -21.95 6.10 -18.70
C ASN A 290 -23.07 5.15 -19.11
N VAL A 291 -23.63 4.41 -18.16
CA VAL A 291 -24.76 3.49 -18.42
C VAL A 291 -25.97 4.29 -18.91
N LEU A 292 -26.29 5.42 -18.26
CA LEU A 292 -27.38 6.29 -18.69
C LEU A 292 -27.12 6.91 -20.07
N ALA A 293 -25.91 7.42 -20.32
CA ALA A 293 -25.54 7.96 -21.61
C ALA A 293 -25.69 6.92 -22.72
N PHE A 294 -25.23 5.69 -22.48
CA PHE A 294 -25.40 4.58 -23.41
C PHE A 294 -26.89 4.27 -23.67
N SER A 295 -27.71 4.20 -22.60
CA SER A 295 -29.16 3.98 -22.73
C SER A 295 -29.85 5.07 -23.55
N PHE A 296 -29.50 6.34 -23.35
CA PHE A 296 -30.07 7.45 -24.12
C PHE A 296 -29.65 7.40 -25.59
N VAL A 297 -28.38 7.13 -25.88
CA VAL A 297 -27.90 6.95 -27.26
C VAL A 297 -28.62 5.79 -27.92
N HIS A 298 -28.76 4.66 -27.23
CA HIS A 298 -29.49 3.50 -27.74
C HIS A 298 -30.95 3.83 -28.08
N GLU A 299 -31.67 4.49 -27.18
CA GLU A 299 -33.08 4.85 -27.40
C GLU A 299 -33.23 5.87 -28.54
N ALA A 300 -32.32 6.84 -28.65
CA ALA A 300 -32.32 7.81 -29.74
C ALA A 300 -32.09 7.13 -31.11
N LEU A 301 -31.11 6.23 -31.21
CA LEU A 301 -30.84 5.46 -32.43
C LEU A 301 -32.05 4.60 -32.85
N LYS A 302 -32.72 3.99 -31.87
CA LYS A 302 -33.94 3.21 -32.09
C LYS A 302 -35.08 4.08 -32.62
N ARG A 303 -35.30 5.27 -32.02
CA ARG A 303 -36.33 6.22 -32.45
C ARG A 303 -36.08 6.73 -33.87
N GLU A 304 -34.82 7.03 -34.20
CA GLU A 304 -34.41 7.52 -35.52
C GLU A 304 -34.23 6.41 -36.56
N ARG A 305 -34.40 5.14 -36.18
CA ARG A 305 -34.18 3.96 -37.03
C ARG A 305 -32.79 3.95 -37.69
N ARG A 306 -31.78 4.43 -36.96
CA ARG A 306 -30.39 4.48 -37.43
C ARG A 306 -29.64 3.22 -37.01
N LEU A 307 -28.93 2.64 -37.95
CA LEU A 307 -27.96 1.58 -37.66
C LEU A 307 -26.70 2.21 -37.06
N ALA A 308 -26.23 1.63 -35.96
CA ALA A 308 -24.97 1.97 -35.32
C ALA A 308 -24.31 0.69 -34.78
N SER A 309 -22.99 0.72 -34.66
CA SER A 309 -22.21 -0.33 -34.01
C SER A 309 -21.49 0.24 -32.79
N PHE A 310 -21.42 -0.55 -31.72
CA PHE A 310 -20.68 -0.18 -30.51
C PHE A 310 -19.37 -0.95 -30.46
N LEU A 311 -18.26 -0.22 -30.38
CA LEU A 311 -16.94 -0.79 -30.17
C LEU A 311 -16.62 -0.80 -28.68
N MET A 312 -16.44 -1.98 -28.10
CA MET A 312 -16.04 -2.16 -26.70
C MET A 312 -14.60 -2.66 -26.67
N VAL A 313 -13.69 -1.85 -26.14
CA VAL A 313 -12.26 -2.17 -26.02
C VAL A 313 -11.91 -2.31 -24.54
N ASP A 314 -11.18 -3.37 -24.19
CA ASP A 314 -10.63 -3.57 -22.86
C ASP A 314 -9.11 -3.77 -22.95
N PHE A 315 -8.38 -3.18 -22.00
CA PHE A 315 -6.93 -3.28 -21.93
C PHE A 315 -6.52 -4.40 -20.98
N ALA A 316 -5.93 -5.46 -21.51
CA ALA A 316 -5.38 -6.53 -20.71
C ALA A 316 -4.26 -5.98 -19.81
N LYS A 317 -4.37 -6.19 -18.49
CA LYS A 317 -3.37 -5.76 -17.50
C LYS A 317 -2.95 -4.29 -17.67
N ALA A 318 -3.93 -3.38 -17.75
CA ALA A 318 -3.70 -1.97 -18.07
C ALA A 318 -2.59 -1.31 -17.22
N PHE A 319 -2.53 -1.56 -15.92
CA PHE A 319 -1.49 -0.96 -15.06
C PHE A 319 -0.09 -1.57 -15.29
N ASP A 320 -0.01 -2.89 -15.51
CA ASP A 320 1.27 -3.59 -15.72
C ASP A 320 1.86 -3.28 -17.11
N SER A 321 0.99 -2.90 -18.06
CA SER A 321 1.35 -2.64 -19.45
C SER A 321 1.68 -1.16 -19.72
N LEU A 322 1.51 -0.29 -18.71
CA LEU A 322 1.79 1.14 -18.87
C LEU A 322 3.29 1.40 -18.84
N ARG A 323 3.77 2.03 -19.90
CA ARG A 323 5.15 2.47 -20.03
C ARG A 323 5.41 3.71 -19.19
N HIS A 324 6.48 3.68 -18.39
CA HIS A 324 6.84 4.82 -17.53
C HIS A 324 7.21 6.06 -18.36
N ASP A 325 7.89 5.90 -19.50
CA ASP A 325 8.24 7.02 -20.36
C ASP A 325 7.01 7.69 -20.99
N TYR A 326 5.96 6.92 -21.31
CA TYR A 326 4.67 7.46 -21.75
C TYR A 326 4.03 8.35 -20.67
N ILE A 327 4.05 7.90 -19.40
CA ILE A 327 3.52 8.67 -18.27
C ILE A 327 4.28 10.00 -18.13
N LEU A 328 5.62 9.95 -18.16
CA LEU A 328 6.46 11.13 -17.99
C LEU A 328 6.27 12.14 -19.13
N ARG A 329 6.22 11.68 -20.38
CA ARG A 329 5.94 12.54 -21.54
C ARG A 329 4.54 13.14 -21.48
N SER A 330 3.54 12.37 -21.06
CA SER A 330 2.17 12.87 -20.88
C SER A 330 2.13 14.03 -19.88
N LEU A 331 2.83 13.90 -18.74
CA LEU A 331 2.92 14.98 -17.75
C LEU A 331 3.60 16.23 -18.34
N GLN A 332 4.66 16.07 -19.14
CA GLN A 332 5.30 17.20 -19.81
C GLN A 332 4.34 17.92 -20.77
N THR A 333 3.62 17.17 -21.61
CA THR A 333 2.66 17.75 -22.58
C THR A 333 1.48 18.44 -21.90
N LEU A 334 1.03 17.93 -20.75
CA LEU A 334 -0.02 18.54 -19.92
C LEU A 334 0.45 19.80 -19.19
N GLY A 335 1.73 20.15 -19.26
CA GLY A 335 2.28 21.39 -18.70
C GLY A 335 2.71 21.29 -17.23
N PHE A 336 3.00 20.08 -16.72
CA PHE A 336 3.62 19.93 -15.41
C PHE A 336 5.09 20.39 -15.48
N SER A 337 5.59 20.95 -14.37
CA SER A 337 6.97 21.41 -14.28
C SER A 337 7.98 20.26 -14.43
N ALA A 338 9.20 20.59 -14.85
CA ALA A 338 10.29 19.62 -14.91
C ALA A 338 10.60 19.02 -13.53
N PHE A 339 10.44 19.80 -12.45
CA PHE A 339 10.58 19.34 -11.07
C PHE A 339 9.56 18.24 -10.75
N PHE A 340 8.28 18.48 -11.02
CA PHE A 340 7.22 17.51 -10.74
C PHE A 340 7.41 16.23 -11.55
N VAL A 341 7.75 16.35 -12.84
CA VAL A 341 8.03 15.19 -13.70
C VAL A 341 9.21 14.38 -13.15
N THR A 342 10.27 15.04 -12.68
CA THR A 342 11.42 14.37 -12.05
C THR A 342 11.02 13.66 -10.77
N LEU A 343 10.20 14.28 -9.92
CA LEU A 343 9.69 13.67 -8.69
C LEU A 343 8.89 12.39 -8.99
N ILE A 344 8.00 12.42 -9.98
CA ILE A 344 7.25 11.24 -10.43
C ILE A 344 8.17 10.18 -11.02
N SER A 345 9.17 10.58 -11.82
CA SER A 345 10.17 9.66 -12.36
C SER A 345 10.90 8.91 -11.25
N SER A 346 11.35 9.60 -10.22
CA SER A 346 12.03 8.99 -9.07
C SER A 346 11.13 8.02 -8.29
N LEU A 347 9.83 8.31 -8.16
CA LEU A 347 8.85 7.39 -7.56
C LEU A 347 8.66 6.12 -8.39
N LEU A 348 8.57 6.25 -9.71
CA LEU A 348 8.34 5.13 -10.64
C LEU A 348 9.57 4.23 -10.79
N GLN A 349 10.78 4.81 -10.80
CA GLN A 349 12.03 4.08 -10.98
C GLN A 349 12.55 3.45 -9.69
N GLY A 350 12.34 4.10 -8.55
CA GLY A 350 12.90 3.63 -7.27
C GLY A 350 12.05 2.58 -6.55
N ALA A 351 10.88 2.20 -7.07
CA ALA A 351 10.03 1.17 -6.49
C ALA A 351 10.66 -0.22 -6.65
N GLY A 352 11.38 -0.69 -5.62
CA GLY A 352 11.94 -2.03 -5.53
C GLY A 352 11.12 -2.95 -4.60
N SER A 353 11.08 -4.26 -4.89
CA SER A 353 10.51 -5.25 -3.96
C SER A 353 11.62 -5.84 -3.09
N LEU A 354 11.46 -5.76 -1.76
CA LEU A 354 12.42 -6.33 -0.79
C LEU A 354 12.27 -7.86 -0.61
N GLY A 355 11.16 -8.45 -1.06
CA GLY A 355 10.89 -9.87 -0.92
C GLY A 355 9.39 -10.21 -1.00
N PHE A 356 9.09 -11.50 -0.90
CA PHE A 356 7.74 -12.06 -0.90
C PHE A 356 7.30 -12.35 0.54
N CYS A 357 6.08 -11.96 0.91
CA CYS A 357 5.45 -12.47 2.14
C CYS A 357 4.53 -13.64 1.78
N GLY A 358 4.90 -14.83 2.25
CA GLY A 358 4.04 -16.02 2.31
C GLY A 358 3.32 -16.17 3.65
#